data_AF-A0A5S9NQF3-F1
#
_entry.id   AF-A0A5S9NQF3-F1
#
_cell.length_a   1.000
_cell.length_b   1.000
_cell.length_c   1.000
_cell.angle_alpha   90.00
_cell.angle_beta   90.00
_cell.angle_gamma   90.00
#
_symmetry.space_group_name_H-M   'P 1'
#
loop_
_entity.id
_entity.type
_entity.pdbx_description
1 polymer ?
#
loop_
_entity_poly.entity_id
_entity_poly.type
_entity_poly.pdbx_seq_one_letter_code
_entity_poly.pdbx_strand_id
1 'polypeptide(L)'
;MFKYQTMVAILFVVITSGCDDLGVPNNEPNNEFIGVWELVCFEGISGTYTLSPEYYIEDYRVFESLDCTGTVVRDEVVETPIAYGEKITVDSGIEATEINYLVDVDGEEVHELGLIYRDGNQLYFSGDTSFDIRPIDINFDVYMTLQ
;
A
#
# COMPACT_ATOMS: atom_id res chain seq x y z
N MET A 1 52.39 60.34 -23.01
CA MET A 1 52.97 59.22 -22.24
C MET A 1 51.91 58.68 -21.31
N PHE A 2 51.61 57.37 -21.45
CA PHE A 2 50.89 56.43 -20.54
C PHE A 2 49.72 56.99 -19.71
N LYS A 3 48.42 56.85 -20.08
CA LYS A 3 47.58 55.62 -20.14
C LYS A 3 47.89 54.59 -19.06
N TYR A 4 47.08 54.51 -18.01
CA TYR A 4 46.67 53.25 -17.38
C TYR A 4 45.31 53.43 -16.68
N GLN A 5 44.30 52.77 -17.26
CA GLN A 5 43.04 52.43 -16.61
C GLN A 5 43.30 51.23 -15.69
N THR A 6 42.74 51.24 -14.49
CA THR A 6 42.57 50.00 -13.72
C THR A 6 41.21 50.05 -13.03
N MET A 7 40.20 49.57 -13.75
CA MET A 7 38.90 49.23 -13.18
C MET A 7 39.09 47.91 -12.42
N VAL A 8 39.06 47.95 -11.08
CA VAL A 8 39.06 46.74 -10.27
C VAL A 8 37.61 46.25 -10.17
N ALA A 9 37.26 45.29 -11.02
CA ALA A 9 36.00 44.54 -10.91
C ALA A 9 36.21 43.42 -9.90
N ILE A 10 35.54 43.52 -8.74
CA ILE A 10 35.51 42.47 -7.73
C ILE A 10 34.45 41.45 -8.18
N LEU A 11 34.92 40.34 -8.74
CA LEU A 11 34.09 39.19 -9.11
C LEU A 11 33.77 38.41 -7.83
N PHE A 12 32.56 38.59 -7.28
CA PHE A 12 32.02 37.70 -6.26
C PHE A 12 31.65 36.36 -6.91
N VAL A 13 32.56 35.38 -6.85
CA VAL A 13 32.22 33.98 -7.13
C VAL A 13 31.48 33.46 -5.90
N VAL A 14 30.14 33.49 -5.96
CA VAL A 14 29.29 32.77 -5.03
C VAL A 14 29.46 31.29 -5.35
N ILE A 15 30.20 30.58 -4.51
CA ILE A 15 30.23 29.12 -4.51
C ILE A 15 28.87 28.71 -3.94
N THR A 16 27.87 28.51 -4.81
CA THR A 16 26.66 27.81 -4.41
C THR A 16 27.11 26.41 -4.01
N SER A 17 27.01 26.11 -2.72
CA SER A 17 27.10 24.77 -2.19
C SER A 17 26.22 23.87 -3.05
N GLY A 18 26.84 23.00 -3.84
CA GLY A 18 26.16 21.81 -4.30
C GLY A 18 25.75 21.05 -3.05
N CYS A 19 24.47 21.11 -2.71
CA CYS A 19 23.87 19.99 -2.03
C CYS A 19 24.04 18.85 -3.04
N ASP A 20 25.01 17.98 -2.80
CA ASP A 20 24.92 16.62 -3.31
C ASP A 20 23.63 16.07 -2.70
N ASP A 21 22.53 16.28 -3.42
CA ASP A 21 21.31 15.53 -3.25
C ASP A 21 21.66 14.12 -3.72
N LEU A 22 22.39 13.41 -2.85
CA LEU A 22 22.42 11.96 -2.83
C LEU A 22 20.97 11.61 -2.60
N GLY A 23 20.24 11.43 -3.71
CA GLY A 23 18.89 10.95 -3.75
C GLY A 23 18.86 9.61 -3.04
N VAL A 24 18.67 9.68 -1.73
CA VAL A 24 18.06 8.60 -0.97
C VAL A 24 16.71 8.45 -1.64
N PRO A 25 16.41 7.34 -2.32
CA PRO A 25 15.04 7.11 -2.74
C PRO A 25 14.23 7.13 -1.45
N ASN A 26 13.41 8.16 -1.28
CA ASN A 26 12.32 8.14 -0.33
C ASN A 26 11.37 7.06 -0.84
N ASN A 27 11.66 5.80 -0.51
CA ASN A 27 10.69 4.74 -0.49
C ASN A 27 9.78 5.00 0.72
N GLU A 28 9.08 6.14 0.73
CA GLU A 28 7.88 6.23 1.55
C GLU A 28 6.94 5.13 1.05
N PRO A 29 6.36 4.32 1.94
CA PRO A 29 5.38 3.34 1.53
C PRO A 29 4.29 4.05 0.73
N ASN A 30 4.12 3.54 -0.48
CA ASN A 30 3.44 4.19 -1.58
C ASN A 30 2.03 4.60 -1.13
N ASN A 31 1.74 5.90 -1.13
CA ASN A 31 0.46 6.49 -0.72
C ASN A 31 -0.75 6.00 -1.53
N GLU A 32 -0.50 5.23 -2.60
CA GLU A 32 -1.51 4.76 -3.54
C GLU A 32 -2.49 3.78 -2.92
N PHE A 33 -2.16 3.12 -1.81
CA PHE A 33 -3.08 2.18 -1.18
C PHE A 33 -3.97 2.82 -0.11
N ILE A 34 -3.57 3.99 0.41
CA ILE A 34 -4.25 4.66 1.52
C ILE A 34 -5.63 5.15 1.06
N GLY A 35 -6.68 4.78 1.78
CA GLY A 35 -8.04 5.16 1.44
C GLY A 35 -9.08 4.21 2.02
N VAL A 36 -10.34 4.47 1.67
CA VAL A 36 -11.48 3.60 1.99
C VAL A 36 -11.89 2.88 0.71
N TRP A 37 -11.94 1.57 0.78
CA TRP A 37 -12.18 0.67 -0.34
C TRP A 37 -13.45 -0.13 -0.08
N GLU A 38 -14.34 -0.20 -1.07
CA GLU A 38 -15.61 -0.93 -0.96
C GLU A 38 -15.53 -2.27 -1.67
N LEU A 39 -15.85 -3.34 -0.95
CA LEU A 39 -16.19 -4.63 -1.52
C LEU A 39 -17.72 -4.70 -1.65
N VAL A 40 -18.23 -4.57 -2.88
CA VAL A 40 -19.68 -4.54 -3.13
C VAL A 40 -20.32 -5.87 -2.75
N CYS A 41 -19.77 -6.98 -3.24
CA CYS A 41 -20.16 -8.33 -2.84
C CYS A 41 -19.16 -9.36 -3.39
N PHE A 42 -18.70 -10.26 -2.54
CA PHE A 42 -17.96 -11.46 -2.95
C PHE A 42 -18.32 -12.61 -2.02
N GLU A 43 -18.89 -13.69 -2.58
CA GLU A 43 -19.26 -14.90 -1.83
C GLU A 43 -20.07 -14.66 -0.55
N GLY A 44 -21.00 -13.69 -0.60
CA GLY A 44 -21.85 -13.33 0.54
C GLY A 44 -21.19 -12.37 1.53
N ILE A 45 -20.02 -11.82 1.22
CA ILE A 45 -19.32 -10.82 2.02
C ILE A 45 -19.39 -9.46 1.30
N SER A 46 -19.73 -8.40 2.03
CA SER A 46 -19.64 -7.02 1.56
C SER A 46 -19.14 -6.12 2.69
N GLY A 47 -18.44 -5.05 2.37
CA GLY A 47 -17.94 -4.17 3.41
C GLY A 47 -17.09 -3.02 2.90
N THR A 48 -16.59 -2.26 3.86
CA THR A 48 -15.61 -1.20 3.65
C THR A 48 -14.30 -1.56 4.34
N TYR A 49 -13.21 -1.29 3.65
CA TYR A 49 -11.87 -1.69 4.03
C TYR A 49 -10.99 -0.46 3.98
N THR A 50 -10.50 -0.03 5.13
CA THR A 50 -9.68 1.18 5.25
C THR A 50 -8.22 0.81 5.37
N LEU A 51 -7.42 1.28 4.41
CA LEU A 51 -5.97 1.20 4.48
C LEU A 51 -5.41 2.54 4.93
N SER A 52 -4.61 2.49 5.99
CA SER A 52 -3.85 3.62 6.52
C SER A 52 -2.36 3.26 6.54
N PRO A 53 -1.46 4.19 6.93
CA PRO A 53 -0.04 3.88 7.05
C PRO A 53 0.28 2.75 8.04
N GLU A 54 -0.55 2.56 9.08
CA GLU A 54 -0.25 1.67 10.21
C GLU A 54 -1.29 0.55 10.41
N TYR A 55 -2.50 0.71 9.87
CA TYR A 55 -3.62 -0.21 10.09
C TYR A 55 -4.38 -0.52 8.81
N TYR A 56 -4.82 -1.76 8.72
CA TYR A 56 -5.87 -2.26 7.83
C TYR A 56 -7.12 -2.52 8.69
N ILE A 57 -8.22 -1.85 8.35
CA ILE A 57 -9.47 -1.95 9.10
C ILE A 57 -10.54 -2.52 8.18
N GLU A 58 -11.16 -3.61 8.59
CA GLU A 58 -12.21 -4.31 7.87
C GLU A 58 -13.53 -4.07 8.61
N ASP A 59 -14.48 -3.37 8.00
CA ASP A 59 -15.86 -3.24 8.47
C ASP A 59 -16.75 -3.97 7.47
N TYR A 60 -17.10 -5.21 7.79
CA TYR A 60 -17.72 -6.12 6.83
C TYR A 60 -18.92 -6.87 7.40
N ARG A 61 -19.77 -7.31 6.48
CA ARG A 61 -20.98 -8.08 6.74
C ARG A 61 -20.94 -9.37 5.96
N VAL A 62 -21.41 -10.43 6.60
CA VAL A 62 -21.64 -11.73 5.98
C VAL A 62 -23.15 -11.96 5.89
N PHE A 63 -23.60 -12.32 4.70
CA PHE A 63 -25.00 -12.59 4.37
C PHE A 63 -25.24 -14.10 4.29
N GLU A 64 -26.49 -14.52 4.49
CA GLU A 64 -26.90 -15.92 4.29
C GLU A 64 -26.74 -16.36 2.82
N SER A 65 -26.93 -15.45 1.87
CA SER A 65 -26.83 -15.72 0.43
C SER A 65 -25.54 -15.18 -0.16
N LEU A 66 -24.95 -15.92 -1.12
CA LEU A 66 -23.68 -15.59 -1.76
C LEU A 66 -23.71 -14.33 -2.63
N ASP A 67 -24.90 -13.84 -2.97
CA ASP A 67 -25.11 -12.60 -3.72
C ASP A 67 -25.29 -11.37 -2.80
N CYS A 68 -24.96 -11.51 -1.51
CA CYS A 68 -25.09 -10.47 -0.49
C CYS A 68 -26.52 -9.93 -0.33
N THR A 69 -27.51 -10.77 -0.64
CA THR A 69 -28.92 -10.50 -0.35
C THR A 69 -29.40 -11.27 0.89
N GLY A 70 -30.58 -10.91 1.39
CA GLY A 70 -31.19 -11.60 2.53
C GLY A 70 -30.71 -11.08 3.89
N THR A 71 -30.61 -11.97 4.87
CA THR A 71 -30.28 -11.62 6.25
C THR A 71 -28.77 -11.60 6.48
N VAL A 72 -28.30 -10.57 7.19
CA VAL A 72 -26.93 -10.49 7.70
C VAL A 72 -26.77 -11.48 8.87
N VAL A 73 -25.87 -12.44 8.72
CA VAL A 73 -25.58 -13.47 9.74
C VAL A 73 -24.39 -13.11 10.62
N ARG A 74 -23.53 -12.18 10.17
CA ARG A 74 -22.42 -11.62 10.93
C ARG A 74 -22.15 -10.19 10.47
N ASP A 75 -21.82 -9.33 11.42
CA ASP A 75 -21.33 -7.96 11.20
C ASP A 75 -20.14 -7.80 12.16
N GLU A 76 -18.99 -7.43 11.62
CA GLU A 76 -17.71 -7.45 12.34
C GLU A 76 -16.82 -6.29 11.90
N VAL A 77 -16.13 -5.70 12.88
CA VAL A 77 -15.08 -4.72 12.63
C VAL A 77 -13.77 -5.30 13.16
N VAL A 78 -12.79 -5.48 12.29
CA VAL A 78 -11.45 -5.98 12.61
C VAL A 78 -10.44 -4.89 12.31
N GLU A 79 -9.53 -4.65 13.24
CA GLU A 79 -8.41 -3.73 13.06
C GLU A 79 -7.12 -4.52 13.18
N THR A 80 -6.33 -4.52 12.11
CA THR A 80 -5.09 -5.28 12.00
C THR A 80 -3.94 -4.31 11.77
N PRO A 81 -2.93 -4.27 12.64
CA PRO A 81 -1.71 -3.52 12.37
C PRO A 81 -1.00 -4.05 11.13
N ILE A 82 -0.50 -3.15 10.29
CA ILE A 82 0.18 -3.51 9.04
C ILE A 82 1.50 -2.76 8.86
N ALA A 83 2.36 -3.31 8.02
CA ALA A 83 3.52 -2.63 7.46
C ALA A 83 3.63 -2.91 5.96
N TYR A 84 3.88 -1.87 5.16
CA TYR A 84 4.14 -2.02 3.74
C TYR A 84 5.62 -2.34 3.50
N GLY A 85 5.88 -3.32 2.63
CA GLY A 85 7.22 -3.80 2.30
C GLY A 85 7.70 -3.35 0.92
N GLU A 86 8.58 -4.16 0.33
CA GLU A 86 9.14 -3.88 -0.99
C GLU A 86 8.13 -4.16 -2.11
N LYS A 87 8.44 -3.65 -3.29
CA LYS A 87 7.74 -4.06 -4.51
C LYS A 87 8.42 -5.27 -5.12
N ILE A 88 7.63 -6.27 -5.50
CA ILE A 88 8.10 -7.49 -6.14
C ILE A 88 7.37 -7.74 -7.44
N THR A 89 8.08 -8.33 -8.41
CA THR A 89 7.44 -8.86 -9.62
C THR A 89 6.89 -10.25 -9.33
N VAL A 90 5.57 -10.40 -9.42
CA VAL A 90 4.86 -11.68 -9.24
C VAL A 90 4.90 -12.54 -10.50
N ASP A 91 4.45 -13.79 -10.41
CA ASP A 91 4.47 -14.76 -11.52
C ASP A 91 3.66 -14.28 -12.75
N SER A 92 2.59 -13.50 -12.53
CA SER A 92 1.82 -12.85 -13.60
C SER A 92 2.58 -11.71 -14.31
N GLY A 93 3.75 -11.31 -13.80
CA GLY A 93 4.60 -10.25 -14.35
C GLY A 93 4.25 -8.85 -13.86
N ILE A 94 3.28 -8.71 -12.96
CA ILE A 94 2.88 -7.45 -12.34
C ILE A 94 3.82 -7.10 -11.18
N GLU A 95 4.02 -5.80 -10.94
CA GLU A 95 4.72 -5.32 -9.76
C GLU A 95 3.71 -5.08 -8.63
N ALA A 96 3.75 -5.90 -7.58
CA ALA A 96 2.91 -5.80 -6.40
C ALA A 96 3.72 -5.35 -5.18
N THR A 97 3.07 -4.69 -4.22
CA THR A 97 3.71 -4.29 -2.96
C THR A 97 3.45 -5.36 -1.91
N GLU A 98 4.46 -5.68 -1.11
CA GLU A 98 4.27 -6.54 0.06
C GLU A 98 3.51 -5.81 1.15
N ILE A 99 2.63 -6.53 1.84
CA ILE A 99 1.94 -6.05 3.04
C ILE A 99 2.09 -7.11 4.13
N ASN A 100 2.58 -6.70 5.30
CA ASN A 100 2.77 -7.58 6.44
C ASN A 100 1.70 -7.25 7.49
N TYR A 101 0.88 -8.23 7.83
CA TYR A 101 -0.16 -8.13 8.85
C TYR A 101 0.34 -8.71 10.16
N LEU A 102 0.06 -8.03 11.26
CA LEU A 102 0.31 -8.54 12.60
C LEU A 102 -1.00 -9.10 13.17
N VAL A 103 -1.11 -10.43 13.21
CA VAL A 103 -2.33 -11.14 13.63
C VAL A 103 -2.08 -11.84 14.96
N ASP A 104 -3.02 -11.77 15.89
CA ASP A 104 -2.98 -12.56 17.13
C ASP A 104 -3.59 -13.94 16.88
N VAL A 105 -2.81 -14.99 17.08
CA VAL A 105 -3.25 -16.39 16.99
C VAL A 105 -2.98 -17.05 18.33
N ASP A 106 -4.04 -17.35 19.08
CA ASP A 106 -3.97 -17.96 20.42
C ASP A 106 -3.07 -17.18 21.42
N GLY A 107 -3.04 -15.84 21.31
CA GLY A 107 -2.22 -14.97 22.15
C GLY A 107 -0.76 -14.84 21.73
N GLU A 108 -0.40 -15.39 20.56
CA GLU A 108 0.91 -15.19 19.93
C GLU A 108 0.75 -14.25 18.71
N GLU A 109 1.61 -13.23 18.65
CA GLU A 109 1.69 -12.35 17.48
C GLU A 109 2.39 -13.08 16.32
N VAL A 110 1.66 -13.26 15.23
CA VAL A 110 2.12 -13.90 13.99
C VAL A 110 2.14 -12.87 12.87
N HIS A 111 3.21 -12.87 12.09
CA HIS A 111 3.31 -12.07 10.87
C HIS A 111 2.76 -12.86 9.69
N GLU A 112 1.70 -12.35 9.09
CA GLU A 112 1.19 -12.85 7.82
C GLU A 112 1.67 -11.95 6.69
N LEU A 113 2.19 -12.55 5.61
CA LEU A 113 2.67 -11.81 4.44
C LEU A 113 1.67 -11.91 3.30
N GLY A 114 1.16 -10.78 2.86
CA GLY A 114 0.32 -10.65 1.68
C GLY A 114 0.96 -9.81 0.58
N LEU A 115 0.28 -9.76 -0.56
CA LEU A 115 0.60 -8.85 -1.66
C LEU A 115 -0.60 -7.95 -1.92
N ILE A 116 -0.31 -6.71 -2.31
CA ILE A 116 -1.31 -5.72 -2.68
C ILE A 116 -0.96 -5.07 -4.01
N TYR A 117 -1.95 -4.90 -4.86
CA TYR A 117 -1.82 -4.27 -6.16
C TYR A 117 -2.99 -3.33 -6.42
N ARG A 118 -2.71 -2.19 -7.05
CA ARG A 118 -3.73 -1.20 -7.42
C ARG A 118 -3.68 -0.96 -8.92
N ASP A 119 -4.85 -1.04 -9.56
CA ASP A 119 -5.06 -0.56 -10.94
C ASP A 119 -6.19 0.47 -10.95
N GLY A 120 -5.85 1.73 -11.15
CA GLY A 120 -6.81 2.84 -11.14
C GLY A 120 -7.57 2.94 -9.81
N ASN A 121 -8.86 2.61 -9.82
CA ASN A 121 -9.73 2.62 -8.63
C ASN A 121 -9.98 1.23 -8.05
N GLN A 122 -9.29 0.21 -8.54
CA GLN A 122 -9.44 -1.17 -8.09
C GLN A 122 -8.23 -1.56 -7.25
N LEU A 123 -8.50 -2.15 -6.10
CA LEU A 123 -7.51 -2.72 -5.19
C LEU A 123 -7.65 -4.23 -5.15
N TYR A 124 -6.54 -4.92 -5.30
CA TYR A 124 -6.42 -6.37 -5.36
C TYR A 124 -5.45 -6.85 -4.29
N PHE A 125 -5.71 -8.03 -3.75
CA PHE A 125 -4.86 -8.70 -2.76
C PHE A 125 -4.36 -10.03 -3.32
N SER A 126 -3.30 -10.57 -2.72
CA SER A 126 -2.96 -11.98 -2.87
C SER A 126 -4.14 -12.87 -2.51
N GLY A 127 -4.30 -14.01 -3.19
CA GLY A 127 -5.27 -15.02 -2.78
C GLY A 127 -4.90 -15.66 -1.44
N ASP A 128 -5.83 -16.44 -0.87
CA ASP A 128 -5.63 -17.13 0.41
C ASP A 128 -4.40 -18.04 0.35
N THR A 129 -3.38 -17.68 1.10
CA THR A 129 -2.21 -18.52 1.38
C THR A 129 -2.15 -18.81 2.86
N SER A 130 -1.73 -20.02 3.24
CA SER A 130 -1.46 -20.31 4.66
C SER A 130 -0.36 -19.37 5.18
N PHE A 131 -0.40 -19.04 6.48
CA PHE A 131 0.58 -18.18 7.17
C PHE A 131 2.06 -18.48 6.87
N ASP A 132 2.40 -19.73 6.53
CA ASP A 132 3.78 -20.17 6.24
C ASP A 132 4.21 -20.05 4.77
N ILE A 133 3.33 -19.63 3.87
CA ILE A 133 3.59 -19.58 2.43
C ILE A 133 3.48 -18.13 1.96
N ARG A 134 4.61 -17.60 1.48
CA ARG A 134 4.62 -16.30 0.80
C ARG A 134 3.79 -16.38 -0.49
N PRO A 135 2.78 -15.52 -0.67
CA PRO A 135 2.04 -15.46 -1.92
C PRO A 135 2.95 -15.07 -3.08
N ILE A 136 2.71 -15.68 -4.24
CA ILE A 136 3.51 -15.49 -5.47
C ILE A 136 2.74 -14.78 -6.58
N ASP A 137 1.44 -14.53 -6.38
CA ASP A 137 0.57 -13.88 -7.36
C ASP A 137 -0.60 -13.13 -6.70
N ILE A 138 -1.27 -12.28 -7.48
CA ILE A 138 -2.44 -11.49 -7.10
C ILE A 138 -3.73 -12.21 -7.53
N ASN A 139 -4.75 -12.19 -6.68
CA ASN A 139 -6.08 -12.66 -7.04
C ASN A 139 -6.86 -11.54 -7.75
N PHE A 140 -7.09 -11.70 -9.05
CA PHE A 140 -7.86 -10.74 -9.86
C PHE A 140 -9.37 -11.02 -9.91
N ASP A 141 -9.83 -12.12 -9.31
CA ASP A 141 -11.26 -12.48 -9.29
C ASP A 141 -12.05 -11.64 -8.28
N VAL A 142 -11.36 -11.03 -7.31
CA VAL A 142 -11.94 -10.15 -6.28
C VAL A 142 -11.19 -8.83 -6.25
N TYR A 143 -11.92 -7.73 -6.13
CA TYR A 143 -11.35 -6.41 -5.98
C TYR A 143 -12.25 -5.52 -5.15
N MET A 144 -11.64 -4.50 -4.56
CA MET A 144 -12.36 -3.41 -3.89
C MET A 144 -12.23 -2.11 -4.68
N THR A 145 -13.24 -1.26 -4.57
CA THR A 145 -13.30 0.01 -5.32
C THR A 145 -13.09 1.20 -4.40
N LEU A 146 -12.21 2.13 -4.78
CA LEU A 146 -11.97 3.36 -4.02
C LEU A 146 -13.25 4.21 -3.92
N GLN A 147 -13.58 4.67 -2.70
CA GLN A 147 -14.71 5.58 -2.41
C GLN A 147 -14.34 7.06 -2.57
#